data_AF-V5I6W9-F1
#
_entry.id   AF-V5I6W9-F1
#
_cell.length_a   1.000
_cell.length_b   1.000
_cell.length_c   1.000
_cell.angle_alpha   90.00
_cell.angle_beta   90.00
_cell.angle_gamma   90.00
#
_symmetry.space_group_name_H-M   'P 1'
#
loop_
_entity.id
_entity.type
_entity.pdbx_description
1 polymer ?
#
loop_
_entity_poly.entity_id
_entity_poly.type
_entity_poly.pdbx_seq_one_letter_code
_entity_poly.pdbx_strand_id
1 'polypeptide(L)'
;AAFKYRAKDAWRAVTRIAVREARLKEIKQEIFNCQKLKSYFEDNPTDLQVLRHDKALHTVRLQPHLADVPEYIVPPTLKNLSGIARRGKRKRDHSKTFESSTAKFRV
;
A
#
# COMPACT_ATOMS: atom_id res chain seq x y z
N ALA A 1 -16.15 -15.98 20.19
CA ALA A 1 -14.71 -16.33 20.10
C ALA A 1 -14.08 -16.15 18.70
N ALA A 2 -14.84 -16.19 17.59
CA ALA A 2 -14.30 -16.15 16.22
C ALA A 2 -13.47 -14.89 15.88
N PHE A 3 -13.88 -13.70 16.35
CA PHE A 3 -13.14 -12.46 16.07
C PHE A 3 -11.72 -12.46 16.63
N LYS A 4 -11.52 -13.07 17.81
CA LYS A 4 -10.22 -13.19 18.47
C LYS A 4 -9.21 -13.94 17.61
N TYR A 5 -9.64 -14.96 16.88
CA TYR A 5 -8.77 -15.72 15.99
C TYR A 5 -8.35 -14.90 14.78
N ARG A 6 -9.28 -14.15 14.15
CA ARG A 6 -8.95 -13.23 13.05
C ARG A 6 -8.00 -12.12 13.48
N ALA A 7 -8.18 -11.55 14.67
CA ALA A 7 -7.28 -10.54 15.21
C ALA A 7 -5.87 -11.10 15.46
N LYS A 8 -5.76 -12.32 15.99
CA LYS A 8 -4.46 -13.00 16.17
C LYS A 8 -3.79 -13.28 14.83
N ASP A 9 -4.54 -13.65 13.81
CA ASP A 9 -4.00 -13.94 12.48
C ASP A 9 -3.45 -12.67 11.82
N ALA A 10 -4.16 -11.54 11.96
CA ALA A 10 -3.69 -10.23 11.53
C ALA A 10 -2.38 -9.84 12.23
N TRP A 11 -2.32 -10.07 13.54
CA TRP A 11 -1.14 -9.73 14.33
C TRP A 11 0.09 -10.56 13.93
N ARG A 12 -0.10 -11.86 13.64
CA ARG A 12 0.97 -12.74 13.17
C ARG A 12 1.54 -12.33 11.81
N ALA A 13 0.74 -11.71 10.96
CA ALA A 13 1.21 -11.19 9.67
C ALA A 13 2.17 -9.99 9.81
N VAL A 14 2.16 -9.31 10.95
CA VAL A 14 3.02 -8.15 11.22
C VAL A 14 4.33 -8.60 11.87
N THR A 15 5.38 -8.70 11.06
CA THR A 15 6.74 -9.03 11.53
C THR A 15 7.66 -7.82 11.49
N ARG A 16 8.84 -7.89 12.14
CA ARG A 16 9.86 -6.82 12.06
C ARG A 16 10.31 -6.55 10.62
N ILE A 17 10.38 -7.61 9.81
CA ILE A 17 10.71 -7.53 8.38
C ILE A 17 9.62 -6.76 7.64
N ALA A 18 8.35 -7.12 7.88
CA ALA A 18 7.20 -6.44 7.31
C ALA A 18 7.17 -4.94 7.63
N VAL A 19 7.49 -4.56 8.86
CA VAL A 19 7.58 -3.14 9.26
C VAL A 19 8.72 -2.43 8.53
N ARG A 20 9.90 -3.04 8.45
CA ARG A 20 11.04 -2.48 7.72
C ARG A 20 10.72 -2.27 6.24
N GLU A 21 10.11 -3.26 5.58
CA GLU A 21 9.74 -3.18 4.17
C GLU A 21 8.64 -2.15 3.92
N ALA A 22 7.64 -2.06 4.80
CA ALA A 22 6.63 -1.02 4.75
C ALA A 22 7.26 0.38 4.85
N ARG A 23 8.23 0.57 5.76
CA ARG A 23 8.93 1.85 5.91
C ARG A 23 9.79 2.19 4.70
N LEU A 24 10.49 1.22 4.12
CA LEU A 24 11.24 1.43 2.88
C LEU A 24 10.31 1.81 1.73
N LYS A 25 9.13 1.19 1.63
CA LYS A 25 8.13 1.55 0.62
C LYS A 25 7.63 2.98 0.80
N GLU A 26 7.33 3.39 2.03
CA GLU A 26 6.90 4.75 2.38
C GLU A 26 7.96 5.78 1.98
N ILE A 27 9.23 5.57 2.37
CA ILE A 27 10.33 6.48 2.02
C ILE A 27 10.50 6.60 0.50
N LYS A 28 10.41 5.50 -0.25
CA LYS A 28 10.48 5.54 -1.71
C LYS A 28 9.37 6.39 -2.33
N GLN A 29 8.14 6.22 -1.85
CA GLN A 29 7.01 7.02 -2.31
C GLN A 29 7.23 8.50 -1.98
N GLU A 30 7.78 8.79 -0.81
CA GLU A 30 8.10 10.16 -0.41
C GLU A 30 9.17 10.80 -1.29
N ILE A 31 10.21 10.05 -1.67
CA ILE A 31 11.26 10.54 -2.57
C ILE A 31 10.67 10.96 -3.93
N PHE A 32 9.74 10.17 -4.48
CA PHE A 32 9.10 10.51 -5.76
C PHE A 32 8.08 11.65 -5.65
N ASN A 33 7.42 11.80 -4.49
CA ASN A 33 6.39 12.83 -4.29
C ASN A 33 6.97 14.17 -3.82
N CYS A 34 8.16 14.17 -3.21
CA CYS A 34 8.79 15.36 -2.64
C CYS A 34 9.14 16.38 -3.73
N GLN A 35 8.58 17.59 -3.60
CA GLN A 35 8.75 18.65 -4.58
C GLN A 35 10.18 19.20 -4.64
N LYS A 36 10.91 19.17 -3.53
CA LYS A 36 12.31 19.64 -3.44
C LYS A 36 13.28 18.73 -4.21
N LEU A 37 12.96 17.45 -4.32
CA LEU A 37 13.79 16.46 -5.00
C LEU A 37 13.53 16.43 -6.52
N LYS A 38 12.42 17.01 -6.99
CA LYS A 38 12.08 17.01 -8.43
C LYS A 38 13.15 17.69 -9.27
N SER A 39 13.60 18.89 -8.89
CA SER A 39 14.66 19.61 -9.62
C SER A 39 15.98 18.85 -9.60
N TYR A 40 16.33 18.22 -8.48
CA TYR A 40 17.55 17.40 -8.38
C TYR A 40 17.54 16.21 -9.35
N PHE A 41 16.39 15.57 -9.54
CA PHE A 41 16.24 14.45 -10.47
C PHE A 41 16.11 14.88 -11.94
N GLU A 42 15.71 16.13 -12.21
CA GLU A 42 15.79 16.72 -13.55
C GLU A 42 17.26 16.87 -13.97
N ASP A 43 18.12 17.30 -13.05
CA ASP A 43 19.56 17.45 -13.28
C ASP A 43 20.31 16.10 -13.28
N ASN A 44 19.83 15.10 -12.53
CA ASN A 44 20.47 13.78 -12.38
C ASN A 44 19.51 12.62 -12.74
N PRO A 45 19.31 12.34 -14.04
CA PRO A 45 18.36 11.32 -14.48
C PRO A 45 18.78 9.88 -14.14
N THR A 46 20.08 9.64 -13.92
CA THR A 46 20.62 8.32 -13.54
C THR A 46 20.13 7.86 -12.18
N ASP A 47 20.05 8.77 -11.21
CA ASP A 47 19.70 8.43 -9.83
C ASP A 47 18.22 8.07 -9.71
N LEU A 48 17.39 8.75 -10.51
CA LEU A 48 15.98 8.42 -10.66
C LEU A 48 15.80 7.02 -11.29
N GLN A 49 16.62 6.66 -12.29
CA GLN A 49 16.60 5.32 -12.88
C GLN A 49 17.01 4.25 -11.86
N VAL A 50 18.08 4.48 -11.10
CA VAL A 50 18.52 3.55 -10.04
C VAL A 50 17.40 3.30 -9.03
N LEU A 51 16.71 4.35 -8.57
CA LEU A 51 15.58 4.23 -7.64
C LEU A 51 14.38 3.46 -8.22
N ARG A 52 14.19 3.49 -9.56
CA ARG A 52 13.13 2.73 -10.26
C ARG A 52 13.47 1.26 -10.45
N HIS A 53 14.75 0.91 -10.60
CA HIS A 53 15.20 -0.46 -10.89
C HIS A 53 15.43 -1.33 -9.67
N ASP A 54 15.18 -0.81 -8.47
CA ASP A 54 15.33 -1.55 -7.22
C ASP A 54 14.50 -2.83 -7.16
N LYS A 55 15.05 -3.83 -6.48
CA LYS A 55 14.40 -5.13 -6.24
C LYS A 55 13.01 -4.93 -5.62
N ALA A 56 12.03 -5.70 -6.11
CA ALA A 56 10.69 -5.71 -5.55
C ALA A 56 10.77 -5.97 -4.03
N LEU A 57 10.32 -5.00 -3.23
CA LEU A 57 10.15 -5.19 -1.79
C LEU A 57 9.20 -6.37 -1.60
N HIS A 58 9.50 -7.30 -0.69
CA HIS A 58 8.52 -8.34 -0.42
C HIS A 58 7.30 -7.66 0.17
N THR A 59 6.19 -7.70 -0.56
CA THR A 59 4.95 -7.21 0.00
C THR A 59 4.58 -8.17 1.12
N VAL A 60 4.44 -7.64 2.33
CA VAL A 60 3.85 -8.35 3.48
C VAL A 60 2.63 -9.11 2.99
N ARG A 61 2.55 -10.41 3.29
CA ARG A 61 1.46 -11.27 2.84
C ARG A 61 0.14 -10.79 3.46
N LEU A 62 -0.54 -9.89 2.75
CA LEU A 62 -1.83 -9.35 3.13
C LEU A 62 -2.88 -10.42 2.86
N GLN A 63 -3.58 -10.84 3.90
CA GLN A 63 -4.70 -11.77 3.78
C GLN A 63 -5.97 -10.97 3.43
N PRO A 64 -6.46 -11.01 2.17
CA PRO A 64 -7.55 -10.13 1.74
C PRO A 64 -8.87 -10.43 2.48
N HIS A 65 -9.09 -11.69 2.84
CA HIS A 65 -10.29 -12.14 3.55
C HIS A 65 -10.37 -11.64 5.01
N LEU A 66 -9.24 -11.17 5.56
CA LEU A 66 -9.18 -10.60 6.91
C LEU A 66 -9.71 -9.17 6.95
N ALA A 67 -9.82 -8.50 5.78
CA ALA A 67 -10.32 -7.14 5.67
C ALA A 67 -11.85 -7.05 5.83
N ASP A 68 -12.58 -8.12 5.52
CA ASP A 68 -14.03 -8.18 5.71
C ASP A 68 -14.38 -8.96 6.98
N VAL A 69 -15.33 -8.44 7.74
CA VAL A 69 -15.83 -9.07 8.97
C VAL A 69 -17.22 -9.63 8.69
N PRO A 70 -17.37 -10.97 8.63
CA PRO A 70 -18.68 -11.58 8.41
C PRO A 70 -19.67 -11.28 9.52
N GLU A 71 -20.97 -11.21 9.16
CA GLU A 71 -22.05 -10.81 10.07
C GLU A 71 -22.17 -11.74 11.28
N TYR A 72 -21.91 -13.04 11.11
CA TYR A 72 -21.98 -14.03 12.18
C TYR A 72 -20.91 -13.86 13.28
N ILE A 73 -19.88 -13.04 13.04
CA ILE A 73 -18.84 -12.73 14.03
C ILE A 73 -19.22 -11.49 14.85
N VAL A 74 -20.11 -10.64 14.32
CA VAL A 74 -20.47 -9.35 14.90
C VAL A 74 -21.56 -9.54 15.96
N PRO A 75 -21.35 -9.07 17.22
CA PRO A 75 -22.39 -9.09 18.24
C PRO A 75 -23.64 -8.31 17.80
N PRO A 76 -24.85 -8.72 18.24
CA PRO A 76 -26.10 -8.07 17.84
C PRO A 76 -26.12 -6.57 18.17
N THR A 77 -25.48 -6.15 19.26
CA THR A 77 -25.34 -4.75 19.67
C THR A 77 -24.52 -3.89 18.71
N LEU A 78 -23.63 -4.50 17.91
CA LEU A 78 -22.71 -3.81 16.99
C LEU A 78 -23.10 -3.97 15.52
N LYS A 79 -24.16 -4.73 15.21
CA LYS A 79 -24.61 -4.97 13.83
C LYS A 79 -24.94 -3.67 13.10
N ASN A 80 -25.60 -2.72 13.77
CA ASN A 80 -25.98 -1.43 13.19
C ASN A 80 -24.77 -0.57 12.78
N LEU A 81 -23.61 -0.78 13.40
CA LEU A 81 -22.37 -0.06 13.09
C LEU A 81 -21.59 -0.68 11.92
N SER A 82 -21.78 -1.98 11.66
CA SER A 82 -21.03 -2.72 10.64
C SER A 82 -21.28 -2.23 9.21
N GLY A 83 -22.47 -1.69 8.92
CA GLY A 83 -22.85 -1.18 7.60
C GLY A 83 -22.13 0.11 7.20
N ILE A 84 -21.68 0.92 8.17
CA ILE A 84 -21.00 2.20 7.89
C ILE A 84 -19.61 1.96 7.27
N ALA A 85 -18.89 0.93 7.71
CA ALA A 85 -17.53 0.63 7.22
C ALA A 85 -17.48 0.16 5.76
N ARG A 86 -18.57 -0.45 5.25
CA ARG A 86 -18.63 -0.98 3.87
C ARG A 86 -18.75 0.13 2.82
N ARG A 87 -19.22 1.32 3.18
CA ARG A 87 -19.48 2.43 2.25
C ARG A 87 -18.21 3.15 1.77
N GLY A 88 -17.10 3.06 2.53
CA GLY A 88 -15.83 3.71 2.23
C GLY A 88 -14.84 2.90 1.37
N LYS A 89 -15.04 1.59 1.21
CA LYS A 89 -14.18 0.71 0.40
C LYS A 89 -14.58 0.71 -1.09
N ARG A 90 -14.70 1.89 -1.71
CA ARG A 90 -14.66 1.95 -3.18
C ARG A 90 -13.19 1.87 -3.62
N LYS A 91 -12.91 0.85 -4.43
CA LYS A 91 -11.59 0.45 -4.96
C LYS A 91 -10.62 1.63 -5.14
N ARG A 92 -9.54 1.65 -4.37
CA ARG A 92 -8.28 2.25 -4.83
C ARG A 92 -7.58 1.18 -5.66
N ASP A 93 -7.91 1.13 -6.95
CA ASP A 93 -7.16 0.34 -7.92
C ASP A 93 -5.73 0.92 -7.98
N HIS A 94 -4.79 0.24 -7.33
CA HIS A 94 -3.37 0.58 -7.38
C HIS A 94 -2.68 -0.20 -8.49
N SER A 95 -3.11 0.07 -9.73
CA SER A 95 -2.39 -0.28 -10.95
C SER A 95 -2.43 0.92 -11.89
N LYS A 96 -1.71 1.98 -11.54
CA LYS A 96 -1.19 2.89 -12.57
C LYS A 96 0.27 2.54 -12.75
N THR A 97 0.52 1.61 -13.66
CA THR A 97 1.76 1.60 -14.45
C THR A 97 1.96 3.02 -14.96
N PHE A 98 2.96 3.69 -14.42
CA PHE A 98 3.37 5.02 -14.84
C PHE A 98 3.98 4.85 -16.23
N GLU A 99 3.18 5.04 -17.27
CA GLU A 99 3.68 5.11 -18.65
C GLU A 99 4.75 6.20 -18.71
N SER A 100 5.94 5.79 -19.12
CA SER A 100 7.06 6.66 -19.45
C SER A 100 6.63 7.66 -20.51
N SER A 101 6.37 8.90 -20.07
CA SER A 101 6.19 10.05 -20.95
C SER A 101 7.54 10.46 -21.55
N THR A 102 8.07 9.64 -22.45
CA THR A 102 9.20 9.96 -23.32
C THR A 102 8.70 9.93 -24.76
N ALA A 103 7.79 10.84 -25.12
CA ALA A 103 7.37 10.99 -26.50
C ALA A 103 6.77 12.37 -26.80
N LYS A 104 7.52 13.47 -26.54
CA LYS A 104 7.37 14.75 -27.27
C LYS A 104 8.67 15.56 -27.25
N PHE A 105 9.69 15.07 -27.93
CA PHE A 105 10.68 15.93 -28.58
C PHE A 105 10.98 15.29 -29.93
N ARG A 106 10.31 15.79 -30.97
CA ARG A 106 10.70 15.57 -32.36
C ARG A 106 10.56 16.92 -33.06
N VAL A 107 11.73 17.42 -33.46
CA VAL A 107 12.10 18.40 -34.50
C VAL A 107 11.23 19.64 -34.62
#